data_AF-A0A3M0EAQ7-F1
#
_entry.id   AF-A0A3M0EAQ7-F1
#
_cell.length_a   1.000
_cell.length_b   1.000
_cell.length_c   1.000
_cell.angle_alpha   90.00
_cell.angle_beta   90.00
_cell.angle_gamma   90.00
#
_symmetry.space_group_name_H-M   'P 1'
#
loop_
_entity.id
_entity.type
_entity.pdbx_description
1 polymer ?
#
loop_
_entity_poly.entity_id
_entity_poly.type
_entity_poly.pdbx_seq_one_letter_code
_entity_poly.pdbx_strand_id
1 'polypeptide(L)'
;MIAIPVARIIARFVVFADLTGEDLLDPDVSVEMMEVLGAQLEALEKGFLRELVDAFTVIAAEYSGEAQEVVRNIAHSFYLEEALAADDPVRLAELEALRDARD
;
A
#
# COMPACT_ATOMS: atom_id res chain seq x y z
N MET A 1 -4.62 -9.79 -14.33
CA MET A 1 -5.10 -9.00 -15.52
C MET A 1 -5.81 -7.69 -15.16
N ILE A 2 -6.42 -7.57 -13.98
CA ILE A 2 -7.04 -6.30 -13.51
C ILE A 2 -6.20 -5.58 -12.44
N ALA A 3 -5.07 -6.15 -12.01
CA ALA A 3 -4.25 -5.62 -10.93
C ALA A 3 -3.75 -4.19 -11.22
N ILE A 4 -3.25 -3.89 -12.43
CA ILE A 4 -2.83 -2.52 -12.79
C ILE A 4 -4.00 -1.52 -12.70
N PRO A 5 -5.18 -1.76 -13.33
CA PRO A 5 -6.35 -0.91 -13.13
C PRO A 5 -6.74 -0.71 -11.65
N VAL A 6 -6.77 -1.78 -10.86
CA VAL A 6 -7.13 -1.73 -9.44
C VAL A 6 -6.08 -0.97 -8.64
N ALA A 7 -4.80 -1.22 -8.87
CA ALA A 7 -3.69 -0.48 -8.27
C ALA A 7 -3.78 1.02 -8.57
N ARG A 8 -4.19 1.42 -9.80
CA ARG A 8 -4.41 2.84 -10.12
C ARG A 8 -5.59 3.45 -9.36
N ILE A 9 -6.63 2.67 -9.06
CA ILE A 9 -7.77 3.16 -8.26
C ILE A 9 -7.31 3.36 -6.82
N ILE A 10 -6.64 2.36 -6.24
CA ILE A 10 -6.09 2.41 -4.89
C ILE A 10 -5.07 3.55 -4.77
N ALA A 11 -4.13 3.67 -5.70
CA ALA A 11 -3.11 4.72 -5.70
C ALA A 11 -3.71 6.13 -5.73
N ARG A 12 -4.77 6.37 -6.52
CA ARG A 12 -5.45 7.66 -6.51
C ARG A 12 -6.10 7.96 -5.17
N PHE A 13 -6.73 6.95 -4.57
CA PHE A 13 -7.35 7.09 -3.26
C PHE A 13 -6.32 7.36 -2.17
N VAL A 14 -5.23 6.59 -2.14
CA VAL A 14 -4.14 6.75 -1.17
C VAL A 14 -3.48 8.12 -1.33
N VAL A 15 -3.13 8.52 -2.56
CA VAL A 15 -2.56 9.86 -2.81
C VAL A 15 -3.52 10.97 -2.39
N PHE A 16 -4.83 10.80 -2.61
CA PHE A 16 -5.83 11.74 -2.13
C PHE A 16 -5.86 11.80 -0.60
N ALA A 17 -5.90 10.66 0.08
CA ALA A 17 -5.97 10.60 1.54
C ALA A 17 -4.70 11.16 2.21
N ASP A 18 -3.53 10.85 1.64
CA ASP A 18 -2.22 11.15 2.22
C ASP A 18 -1.75 12.58 1.91
N LEU A 19 -2.04 13.10 0.71
CA LEU A 19 -1.51 14.40 0.26
C LEU A 19 -2.54 15.53 0.26
N THR A 20 -3.79 15.28 0.65
CA THR A 20 -4.77 16.36 0.84
C THR A 20 -4.53 17.01 2.19
N GLY A 21 -4.27 18.32 2.19
CA GLY A 21 -4.05 19.08 3.41
C GLY A 21 -5.27 19.13 4.34
N GLU A 22 -5.01 19.34 5.62
CA GLU A 22 -6.00 19.28 6.72
C GLU A 22 -7.13 20.32 6.57
N ASP A 23 -6.91 21.39 5.81
CA ASP A 23 -7.93 22.40 5.49
C ASP A 23 -9.08 21.83 4.63
N LEU A 24 -8.86 20.71 3.93
CA LEU A 24 -9.81 20.10 2.99
C LEU A 24 -10.25 18.69 3.38
N LEU A 25 -9.44 17.97 4.16
CA LEU A 25 -9.72 16.62 4.62
C LEU A 25 -9.37 16.48 6.09
N ASP A 26 -10.33 16.04 6.89
CA ASP A 26 -10.10 15.74 8.30
C ASP A 26 -9.05 14.62 8.44
N PRO A 27 -7.92 14.85 9.13
CA PRO A 27 -6.88 13.85 9.29
C PRO A 27 -7.37 12.56 9.95
N ASP A 28 -8.28 12.66 10.93
CA ASP A 28 -8.79 11.48 11.63
C ASP A 28 -9.62 10.61 10.69
N VAL A 29 -10.42 11.25 9.82
CA VAL A 29 -11.20 10.54 8.78
C VAL A 29 -10.26 9.95 7.72
N SER A 30 -9.19 10.65 7.35
CA SER A 30 -8.20 10.12 6.41
C SER A 30 -7.52 8.86 6.96
N VAL A 31 -7.09 8.89 8.22
CA VAL A 31 -6.47 7.75 8.91
C VAL A 31 -7.45 6.57 9.00
N GLU A 32 -8.68 6.78 9.46
CA GLU A 32 -9.70 5.72 9.57
C GLU A 32 -9.93 5.03 8.21
N MET A 33 -10.03 5.83 7.14
CA MET A 33 -10.24 5.31 5.80
C MET A 33 -9.05 4.52 5.27
N MET A 34 -7.83 4.94 5.62
CA MET A 34 -6.60 4.22 5.27
C MET A 34 -6.49 2.90 6.05
N GLU A 35 -6.85 2.86 7.34
CA GLU A 35 -6.91 1.63 8.13
C GLU A 35 -7.90 0.61 7.54
N VAL A 36 -9.10 1.08 7.17
CA VAL A 36 -10.11 0.22 6.52
C VAL A 36 -9.60 -0.32 5.18
N LEU A 37 -8.94 0.52 4.38
CA LEU A 37 -8.34 0.09 3.12
C LEU A 37 -7.25 -0.97 3.36
N GLY A 38 -6.34 -0.74 4.31
CA GLY A 38 -5.28 -1.69 4.66
C GLY A 38 -5.85 -3.06 5.00
N ALA A 39 -6.83 -3.11 5.92
CA ALA A 39 -7.49 -4.35 6.31
C ALA A 39 -8.17 -5.07 5.14
N GLN A 40 -8.77 -4.32 4.19
CA GLN A 40 -9.37 -4.90 2.99
C GLN A 40 -8.32 -5.45 2.01
N LEU A 41 -7.17 -4.80 1.88
CA LEU A 41 -6.08 -5.25 1.02
C LEU A 41 -5.42 -6.52 1.58
N GLU A 42 -5.17 -6.57 2.89
CA GLU A 42 -4.64 -7.77 3.57
C GLU A 42 -5.56 -8.98 3.44
N ALA A 43 -6.88 -8.77 3.36
CA ALA A 43 -7.88 -9.83 3.21
C ALA A 43 -8.03 -10.36 1.76
N LEU A 44 -7.30 -9.80 0.79
CA LEU A 44 -7.35 -10.26 -0.60
C LEU A 44 -6.74 -11.67 -0.74
N GLU A 45 -7.16 -12.37 -1.80
CA GLU A 45 -6.54 -13.64 -2.18
C GLU A 45 -5.05 -13.40 -2.53
N LYS A 46 -4.15 -14.24 -1.99
CA LYS A 46 -2.69 -14.03 -2.03
C LYS A 46 -2.11 -13.94 -3.44
N GLY A 47 -2.63 -14.71 -4.39
CA GLY A 47 -2.27 -14.62 -5.81
C GLY A 47 -2.55 -13.23 -6.38
N PHE A 48 -3.77 -12.72 -6.15
CA PHE A 48 -4.13 -11.36 -6.58
C PHE A 48 -3.38 -10.26 -5.82
N LEU A 49 -3.20 -10.41 -4.51
CA LEU A 49 -2.43 -9.47 -3.70
C LEU A 49 -0.99 -9.35 -4.20
N ARG A 50 -0.36 -10.46 -4.61
CA ARG A 50 0.96 -10.44 -5.25
C ARG A 50 0.97 -9.66 -6.56
N GLU A 51 -0.04 -9.85 -7.42
CA GLU A 51 -0.18 -9.04 -8.65
C GLU A 51 -0.32 -7.54 -8.33
N LEU A 52 -0.99 -7.18 -7.22
CA LEU A 52 -1.16 -5.78 -6.79
C LEU A 52 0.15 -5.15 -6.28
N VAL A 53 0.91 -5.87 -5.45
CA VAL A 53 2.21 -5.39 -4.95
C VAL A 53 3.15 -5.05 -6.11
N ASP A 54 3.25 -5.94 -7.11
CA ASP A 54 4.04 -5.69 -8.31
C ASP A 54 3.48 -4.50 -9.11
N ALA A 55 2.15 -4.39 -9.21
CA ALA A 55 1.50 -3.31 -9.96
C ALA A 55 1.78 -1.92 -9.35
N PHE A 56 1.84 -1.77 -8.03
CA PHE A 56 2.17 -0.48 -7.39
C PHE A 56 3.55 0.04 -7.83
N THR A 57 4.55 -0.85 -7.88
CA THR A 57 5.89 -0.51 -8.37
C THR A 57 5.86 -0.03 -9.83
N VAL A 58 5.07 -0.69 -10.68
CA VAL A 58 4.93 -0.32 -12.09
C VAL A 58 4.27 1.04 -12.26
N ILE A 59 3.14 1.28 -11.58
CA ILE A 59 2.36 2.51 -11.76
C ILE A 59 2.98 3.73 -11.07
N ALA A 60 3.90 3.55 -10.12
CA ALA A 60 4.59 4.66 -9.46
C ALA A 60 5.32 5.57 -10.48
N ALA A 61 5.75 5.04 -11.63
CA ALA A 61 6.35 5.83 -12.70
C ALA A 61 5.36 6.78 -13.42
N GLU A 62 4.05 6.61 -13.22
CA GLU A 62 3.00 7.50 -13.76
C GLU A 62 2.82 8.76 -12.90
N TYR A 63 3.37 8.77 -11.69
CA TYR A 63 3.31 9.88 -10.74
C TYR A 63 4.66 10.60 -10.68
N SER A 64 4.68 11.77 -10.04
CA SER A 64 5.89 12.58 -9.85
C SER A 64 5.93 13.21 -8.47
N GLY A 65 7.14 13.52 -7.98
CA GLY A 65 7.33 14.13 -6.67
C GLY A 65 6.87 13.22 -5.53
N GLU A 66 6.30 13.81 -4.49
CA GLU A 66 5.82 13.10 -3.30
C GLU A 66 4.79 12.01 -3.63
N ALA A 67 3.86 12.27 -4.56
CA ALA A 67 2.88 11.28 -5.00
C ALA A 67 3.53 10.01 -5.59
N GLN A 68 4.69 10.12 -6.24
CA GLN A 68 5.42 8.95 -6.72
C GLN A 68 5.98 8.11 -5.57
N GLU A 69 6.47 8.77 -4.51
CA GLU A 69 7.00 8.10 -3.33
C GLU A 69 5.87 7.40 -2.56
N VAL A 70 4.74 8.08 -2.36
CA VAL A 70 3.53 7.50 -1.78
C VAL A 70 3.12 6.23 -2.53
N VAL A 71 2.96 6.31 -3.86
CA VAL A 71 2.52 5.16 -4.66
C VAL A 71 3.53 4.02 -4.63
N ARG A 72 4.83 4.32 -4.65
CA ARG A 72 5.89 3.30 -4.53
C ARG A 72 5.85 2.59 -3.18
N ASN A 73 5.47 3.29 -2.11
CA ASN A 73 5.48 2.77 -0.76
C ASN A 73 4.15 2.14 -0.32
N ILE A 74 3.08 2.14 -1.14
CA ILE A 74 1.77 1.60 -0.76
C ILE A 74 1.86 0.19 -0.17
N ALA A 75 2.55 -0.73 -0.83
CA ALA A 75 2.66 -2.11 -0.36
C ALA A 75 3.28 -2.18 1.04
N HIS A 76 4.37 -1.45 1.22
CA HIS A 76 5.01 -1.30 2.51
C HIS A 76 4.10 -0.64 3.55
N SER A 77 3.49 0.52 3.25
CA SER A 77 2.67 1.27 4.21
C SER A 77 1.51 0.43 4.77
N PHE A 78 0.99 -0.52 3.97
CA PHE A 78 -0.08 -1.45 4.37
C PHE A 78 0.40 -2.87 4.72
N TYR A 79 1.69 -3.09 4.94
CA TYR A 79 2.24 -4.41 5.35
C TYR A 79 1.88 -5.56 4.39
N LEU A 80 1.73 -5.27 3.09
CA LEU A 80 1.20 -6.25 2.13
C LEU A 80 2.21 -7.36 1.83
N GLU A 81 3.51 -7.07 1.88
CA GLU A 81 4.57 -8.07 1.75
C GLU A 81 4.55 -9.06 2.91
N GLU A 82 4.33 -8.57 4.13
CA GLU A 82 4.17 -9.35 5.35
C GLU A 82 2.90 -10.22 5.27
N ALA A 83 1.78 -9.66 4.83
CA ALA A 83 0.53 -10.41 4.59
C ALA A 83 0.71 -11.55 3.57
N LEU A 84 1.50 -11.32 2.51
CA LEU A 84 1.86 -12.36 1.54
C LEU A 84 2.76 -13.45 2.16
N ALA A 85 3.60 -13.09 3.12
CA ALA A 85 4.52 -13.99 3.81
C ALA A 85 3.90 -14.68 5.05
N ALA A 86 2.64 -14.42 5.40
CA ALA A 86 2.02 -14.93 6.64
C ALA A 86 2.05 -16.47 6.81
N ASP A 87 2.16 -17.25 5.73
CA ASP A 87 2.28 -18.72 5.80
C ASP A 87 3.74 -19.20 5.83
N ASP A 88 4.71 -18.30 5.78
CA ASP A 88 6.15 -18.56 5.84
C ASP A 88 6.77 -17.76 7.01
N PRO A 89 6.83 -18.34 8.21
CA PRO A 89 7.29 -17.64 9.41
C PRO A 89 8.74 -17.14 9.32
N VAL A 90 9.58 -17.78 8.51
CA VAL A 90 10.97 -17.34 8.32
C VAL A 90 10.98 -16.09 7.46
N ARG A 91 10.26 -16.11 6.34
CA ARG A 91 10.16 -14.95 5.44
C ARG A 91 9.49 -13.76 6.12
N LEU A 92 8.48 -14.01 6.96
CA LEU A 92 7.81 -12.96 7.73
C LEU A 92 8.79 -12.28 8.70
N ALA A 93 9.54 -13.05 9.48
CA ALA A 93 10.52 -12.49 10.43
C ALA A 93 11.62 -11.67 9.73
N GLU A 94 12.04 -12.09 8.52
CA GLU A 94 12.98 -11.30 7.71
C GLU A 94 12.39 -9.96 7.25
N LEU A 95 11.13 -9.95 6.83
CA LEU A 95 10.43 -8.73 6.40
C LEU A 95 10.23 -7.76 7.55
N GLU A 96 9.80 -8.25 8.72
CA GLU A 96 9.65 -7.46 9.94
C GLU A 96 10.99 -6.81 10.32
N ALA A 97 12.08 -7.57 10.31
CA ALA A 97 13.42 -7.03 10.60
C ALA A 97 13.89 -5.98 9.58
N LEU A 98 13.56 -6.14 8.30
CA LEU A 98 13.86 -5.14 7.26
C LEU A 98 13.06 -3.85 7.45
N ARG A 99 11.82 -3.97 7.93
CA ARG A 99 10.95 -2.82 8.23
C ARG A 99 11.44 -2.05 9.44
N ASP A 100 11.73 -2.73 10.53
CA ASP A 100 12.28 -2.14 11.76
C ASP A 100 13.61 -1.40 11.52
N ALA A 101 14.35 -1.77 10.47
CA ALA A 101 15.58 -1.09 10.08
C ALA A 101 15.37 0.16 9.22
N ARG A 102 14.18 0.36 8.64
CA ARG A 102 13.83 1.54 7.83
C ARG A 102 13.15 2.64 8.65
N ASP A 103 12.39 2.26 9.67
CA ASP A 103 11.69 3.17 10.60
C ASP A 103 12.64 3.75 11.66
#